data_AF-A0AAJ0IZ92-F1
#
_entry.id   AF-A0AAJ0IZ92-F1
#
_cell.length_a   1.000
_cell.length_b   1.000
_cell.length_c   1.000
_cell.angle_alpha   90.00
_cell.angle_beta   90.00
_cell.angle_gamma   90.00
#
_symmetry.space_group_name_H-M   'P 1'
#
loop_
_entity.id
_entity.type
_entity.pdbx_description
1 polymer ?
#
loop_
_entity_poly.entity_id
_entity_poly.type
_entity_poly.pdbx_seq_one_letter_code
_entity_poly.pdbx_strand_id
1 'polypeptide(L)'
;MALQVGPVNERVAALVQEAGAAASAGNWQQAEALWQRVRQLAPAHPQALYSLGVHAYQRGDTQAAIAYRDGARATSPADPMIVLTIAVVKQAQGDVDGE
;
A
#
# COMPACT_ATOMS: atom_id res chain seq x y z
N MET A 1 2.34 -28.93 22.81
CA MET A 1 2.54 -28.36 21.46
C MET A 1 1.68 -27.09 21.39
N ALA A 2 2.28 -25.92 21.62
CA ALA A 2 1.57 -24.66 21.54
C ALA A 2 1.43 -24.27 20.06
N LEU A 3 0.20 -24.26 19.54
CA LEU A 3 -0.08 -23.67 18.24
C LEU A 3 0.18 -22.17 18.35
N GLN A 4 1.37 -21.75 17.94
CA GLN A 4 1.74 -20.35 17.83
C GLN A 4 1.10 -19.78 16.56
N VAL A 5 -0.22 -19.63 16.61
CA VAL A 5 -0.93 -18.73 15.71
C VAL A 5 -0.61 -17.34 16.24
N GLY A 6 0.52 -16.78 15.81
CA GLY A 6 0.80 -15.37 16.08
C GLY A 6 -0.45 -14.57 15.69
N PRO A 7 -0.97 -13.68 16.56
CA PRO A 7 -2.13 -12.85 16.25
C PRO A 7 -1.90 -12.21 14.89
N VAL A 8 -2.98 -12.05 14.11
CA VAL A 8 -2.95 -11.45 12.76
C VAL A 8 -2.09 -10.18 12.72
N ASN A 9 -2.06 -9.43 13.83
CA ASN A 9 -1.23 -8.25 14.03
C ASN A 9 0.29 -8.49 13.94
N GLU A 10 0.81 -9.57 14.52
CA GLU A 10 2.25 -9.92 14.45
C GLU A 10 2.65 -10.38 13.05
N ARG A 11 1.75 -11.10 12.35
CA ARG A 11 1.97 -11.47 10.94
C ARG A 11 1.96 -10.26 10.03
N VAL A 12 1.05 -9.31 10.25
CA VAL A 12 1.02 -8.04 9.51
C VAL A 12 2.31 -7.27 9.74
N ALA A 13 2.78 -7.15 10.98
CA ALA A 13 4.02 -6.44 11.29
C ALA A 13 5.25 -7.06 10.58
N ALA A 14 5.37 -8.39 10.58
CA ALA A 14 6.45 -9.09 9.86
C ALA A 14 6.39 -8.80 8.35
N LEU A 15 5.21 -8.94 7.73
CA LEU A 15 5.01 -8.68 6.31
C LEU A 15 5.32 -7.23 5.93
N VAL A 16 4.96 -6.27 6.79
CA VAL A 16 5.25 -4.84 6.60
C VAL A 16 6.77 -4.59 6.59
N GLN A 17 7.52 -5.23 7.51
CA GLN A 17 8.98 -5.10 7.55
C GLN A 17 9.63 -5.72 6.31
N GLU A 18 9.22 -6.92 5.91
CA GLU A 18 9.73 -7.59 4.72
C GLU A 18 9.41 -6.80 3.44
N ALA A 19 8.18 -6.30 3.32
CA ALA A 19 7.75 -5.51 2.16
C ALA A 19 8.51 -4.18 2.07
N GLY A 20 8.76 -3.53 3.20
CA GLY A 20 9.58 -2.33 3.29
C GLY A 20 11.03 -2.60 2.85
N ALA A 21 11.63 -3.68 3.35
CA ALA A 21 12.99 -4.07 2.97
C ALA A 21 13.10 -4.38 1.46
N ALA A 22 12.13 -5.13 0.92
CA ALA A 22 12.07 -5.43 -0.52
C ALA A 22 11.92 -4.15 -1.36
N ALA A 23 11.08 -3.21 -0.94
CA ALA A 23 10.91 -1.92 -1.61
C ALA A 23 12.20 -1.08 -1.58
N SER A 24 12.87 -1.00 -0.43
CA SER A 24 14.15 -0.31 -0.28
C SER A 24 15.28 -0.95 -1.10
N ALA A 25 15.21 -2.26 -1.33
CA ALA A 25 16.13 -2.99 -2.21
C ALA A 25 15.82 -2.81 -3.71
N GLY A 26 14.75 -2.08 -4.07
CA GLY A 26 14.29 -1.93 -5.46
C GLY A 26 13.56 -3.16 -6.01
N ASN A 27 13.33 -4.19 -5.18
CA ASN A 27 12.62 -5.42 -5.55
C ASN A 27 11.11 -5.20 -5.51
N TRP A 28 10.62 -4.28 -6.33
CA TRP A 28 9.23 -3.81 -6.30
C TRP A 28 8.20 -4.91 -6.54
N GLN A 29 8.52 -5.90 -7.37
CA GLN A 29 7.63 -7.03 -7.64
C GLN A 29 7.40 -7.89 -6.38
N GLN A 30 8.45 -8.11 -5.58
CA GLN A 30 8.34 -8.80 -4.30
C GLN A 30 7.65 -7.92 -3.26
N ALA A 31 8.01 -6.64 -3.20
CA ALA A 31 7.38 -5.69 -2.29
C ALA A 31 5.87 -5.60 -2.52
N GLU A 32 5.43 -5.48 -3.78
CA GLU A 32 4.01 -5.45 -4.15
C GLU A 32 3.28 -6.71 -3.69
N ALA A 33 3.83 -7.90 -3.92
CA ALA A 33 3.22 -9.15 -3.46
C ALA A 33 3.07 -9.21 -1.94
N LEU A 34 4.07 -8.72 -1.19
CA LEU A 34 4.02 -8.64 0.27
C LEU A 34 3.02 -7.59 0.75
N TRP A 35 3.00 -6.40 0.15
CA TRP A 35 2.02 -5.35 0.46
C TRP A 35 0.58 -5.78 0.15
N GLN A 36 0.36 -6.57 -0.90
CA GLN A 36 -0.94 -7.17 -1.19
C GLN A 36 -1.37 -8.14 -0.09
N ARG A 37 -0.45 -8.96 0.46
CA ARG A 37 -0.74 -9.82 1.61
C ARG A 37 -1.06 -9.01 2.87
N VAL A 38 -0.30 -7.94 3.13
CA VAL A 38 -0.62 -6.99 4.21
C VAL A 38 -2.04 -6.46 4.03
N ARG A 39 -2.42 -6.04 2.82
CA ARG A 39 -3.76 -5.54 2.52
C ARG A 39 -4.85 -6.60 2.67
N GLN A 40 -4.57 -7.87 2.37
CA GLN A 40 -5.54 -8.95 2.60
C GLN A 40 -5.84 -9.17 4.10
N LEU A 41 -4.81 -9.02 4.95
CA LEU A 41 -4.94 -9.19 6.41
C LEU A 41 -5.40 -7.91 7.12
N ALA A 42 -4.98 -6.76 6.61
CA ALA A 42 -5.27 -5.43 7.11
C ALA A 42 -5.57 -4.50 5.91
N PRO A 43 -6.81 -4.52 5.38
CA PRO A 43 -7.21 -3.72 4.22
C PRO A 43 -7.00 -2.21 4.40
N ALA A 44 -7.02 -1.78 5.66
CA ALA A 44 -6.88 -0.40 6.08
C ALA A 44 -5.44 0.03 6.41
N HIS A 45 -4.44 -0.83 6.20
CA HIS A 45 -3.08 -0.54 6.65
C HIS A 45 -2.47 0.64 5.86
N PRO A 46 -2.16 1.78 6.51
CA PRO A 46 -1.81 3.01 5.81
C PRO A 46 -0.53 2.88 4.97
N GLN A 47 0.48 2.19 5.49
CA GLN A 47 1.74 1.98 4.77
C GLN A 47 1.56 1.09 3.53
N ALA A 48 0.66 0.11 3.58
CA ALA A 48 0.43 -0.78 2.45
C ALA A 48 -0.28 -0.03 1.31
N LEU A 49 -1.28 0.77 1.66
CA LEU A 49 -2.00 1.64 0.71
C LEU A 49 -1.05 2.67 0.09
N TYR A 50 -0.19 3.29 0.90
CA TYR A 50 0.82 4.22 0.42
C TYR A 50 1.80 3.58 -0.57
N SER A 51 2.45 2.48 -0.17
CA SER A 51 3.46 1.83 -1.01
C SER A 51 2.88 1.27 -2.30
N LEU A 52 1.67 0.69 -2.26
CA LEU A 52 0.99 0.20 -3.46
C LEU A 52 0.52 1.35 -4.37
N GLY A 53 0.04 2.46 -3.80
CA GLY A 53 -0.35 3.65 -4.56
C GLY A 53 0.84 4.31 -5.27
N VAL A 54 1.97 4.47 -4.57
CA VAL A 54 3.22 4.99 -5.13
C VAL A 54 3.73 4.08 -6.26
N HIS A 55 3.71 2.77 -6.06
CA HIS A 55 4.18 1.83 -7.08
C HIS A 55 3.25 1.80 -8.30
N ALA A 56 1.93 1.84 -8.09
CA ALA A 56 0.96 1.94 -9.18
C ALA A 56 1.19 3.21 -10.03
N TYR A 57 1.43 4.35 -9.39
CA TYR A 57 1.78 5.59 -10.08
C TYR A 57 3.08 5.45 -10.90
N GLN A 58 4.15 4.90 -10.31
CA GLN A 58 5.42 4.71 -11.02
C GLN A 58 5.30 3.80 -12.26
N ARG A 59 4.33 2.88 -12.27
CA ARG A 59 4.05 2.01 -13.43
C ARG A 59 3.11 2.64 -14.46
N GLY A 60 2.58 3.84 -14.21
CA GLY A 60 1.52 4.44 -15.03
C GLY A 60 0.17 3.72 -14.90
N ASP A 61 0.01 2.85 -13.90
CA ASP A 61 -1.25 2.15 -13.65
C ASP A 61 -2.19 3.03 -12.81
N THR A 62 -2.71 4.06 -13.48
CA THR A 62 -3.58 5.05 -12.83
C THR A 62 -4.83 4.39 -12.26
N GLN A 63 -5.39 3.36 -12.92
CA GLN A 63 -6.57 2.64 -12.42
C GLN A 63 -6.32 1.98 -11.07
N ALA A 64 -5.21 1.23 -10.93
CA ALA A 64 -4.85 0.64 -9.65
C ALA A 64 -4.62 1.72 -8.59
N ALA A 65 -3.97 2.83 -8.95
CA ALA A 65 -3.76 3.97 -8.07
C ALA A 65 -5.10 4.53 -7.54
N ILE A 66 -6.11 4.72 -8.39
CA ILE A 66 -7.46 5.17 -7.98
C ILE A 66 -8.06 4.21 -6.94
N ALA A 67 -7.96 2.89 -7.18
CA ALA A 67 -8.51 1.89 -6.27
C ALA A 67 -7.83 1.95 -4.88
N TYR A 68 -6.51 2.15 -4.83
CA TYR A 68 -5.79 2.33 -3.57
C TYR A 68 -6.20 3.62 -2.84
N ARG A 69 -6.39 4.72 -3.58
CA ARG A 69 -6.89 5.99 -3.02
C ARG A 69 -8.30 5.82 -2.42
N ASP A 70 -9.19 5.11 -3.11
CA ASP A 70 -10.55 4.90 -2.61
C ASP A 70 -10.56 4.10 -1.30
N GLY A 71 -9.78 3.02 -1.26
CA GLY A 71 -9.55 2.24 -0.05
C GLY A 71 -8.94 3.07 1.07
N ALA A 72 -7.96 3.93 0.76
CA ALA A 72 -7.33 4.81 1.74
C ALA A 72 -8.29 5.86 2.31
N ARG A 73 -9.16 6.43 1.49
CA ARG A 73 -10.17 7.40 1.95
C ARG A 73 -11.19 6.78 2.89
N ALA A 74 -11.51 5.49 2.73
CA ALA A 74 -12.48 4.78 3.54
C ALA A 74 -12.00 4.44 4.96
N THR A 75 -10.71 4.60 5.27
CA THR A 75 -10.11 4.04 6.49
C THR A 75 -9.87 5.08 7.56
N SER A 76 -8.99 6.05 7.31
CA SER A 76 -8.75 7.18 8.21
C SER A 76 -8.33 8.41 7.40
N PRO A 77 -9.28 9.26 6.98
CA PRO A 77 -8.96 10.44 6.18
C PRO A 77 -8.11 11.50 6.90
N ALA A 78 -7.93 11.38 8.22
CA ALA A 78 -7.07 12.25 9.03
C ALA A 78 -5.64 11.70 9.23
N ASP A 79 -5.36 10.46 8.81
CA ASP A 79 -4.03 9.89 8.95
C ASP A 79 -3.07 10.51 7.91
N PRO A 80 -1.90 11.05 8.32
CA PRO A 80 -0.98 11.72 7.40
C PRO A 80 -0.49 10.84 6.25
N MET A 81 -0.32 9.53 6.47
CA MET A 81 0.11 8.60 5.42
C MET A 81 -1.03 8.36 4.41
N ILE A 82 -2.28 8.34 4.86
CA ILE A 82 -3.45 8.27 3.98
C ILE A 82 -3.56 9.54 3.14
N VAL A 83 -3.40 10.72 3.74
CA VAL A 83 -3.39 11.99 3.00
C VAL A 83 -2.29 12.00 1.93
N LEU A 84 -1.10 11.53 2.28
CA LEU A 84 0.02 11.42 1.35
C LEU A 84 -0.28 10.44 0.20
N THR A 85 -0.90 9.30 0.50
CA THR A 85 -1.34 8.32 -0.51
C THR A 85 -2.31 8.97 -1.49
N ILE A 86 -3.31 9.69 -1.00
CA ILE A 86 -4.30 10.38 -1.83
C ILE A 86 -3.62 11.46 -2.69
N ALA A 87 -2.66 12.21 -2.14
CA ALA A 87 -1.93 13.24 -2.87
C ALA A 87 -1.13 12.66 -4.05
N VAL A 88 -0.37 11.59 -3.81
CA VAL A 88 0.42 10.90 -4.86
C VAL A 88 -0.49 10.38 -5.97
N VAL A 89 -1.59 9.72 -5.61
CA VAL A 89 -2.53 9.19 -6.61
C VAL A 89 -3.25 10.32 -7.36
N LYS A 90 -3.57 11.44 -6.71
CA LYS A 90 -4.16 12.59 -7.39
C LYS A 90 -3.21 13.22 -8.41
N GLN A 91 -1.91 13.27 -8.12
CA GLN A 91 -0.93 13.70 -9.11
C GLN A 91 -0.91 12.76 -10.32
N ALA A 92 -0.95 11.44 -10.08
CA ALA A 92 -1.07 10.45 -11.14
C ALA A 92 -2.29 10.67 -12.05
N GLN A 93 -3.43 11.02 -11.47
CA GLN A 93 -4.66 11.31 -12.21
C GLN A 93 -4.55 12.59 -13.03
N GLY A 94 -4.00 13.67 -12.45
CA GLY A 94 -3.83 14.93 -13.17
C GLY A 94 -2.82 14.86 -14.33
N ASP A 95 -1.84 13.96 -14.26
CA ASP A 95 -0.86 13.73 -15.32
C ASP A 95 -1.50 13.08 -16.55
N VAL A 96 -2.46 12.16 -16.36
CA VAL A 96 -3.16 11.48 -17.47
C VAL A 96 -4.33 12.26 -18.07
N ASP A 97 -4.97 13.14 -17.29
CA ASP A 97 -6.02 14.05 -17.82
C ASP A 97 -5.43 15.25 -18.59
N GLY A 98 -4.10 15.42 -18.57
CA GLY A 98 -3.38 16.52 -19.21
C GLY A 98 -2.84 16.25 -20.63
N GLU A 99 -3.06 15.04 -21.18
CA GLU A 99 -2.68 14.64 -22.54
C GLU A 99 -3.89 14.54 -23.48
#